data_AF-A0A832S9N5-F1
#
_entry.id   AF-A0A832S9N5-F1
#
_cell.length_a   1.000
_cell.length_b   1.000
_cell.length_c   1.000
_cell.angle_alpha   90.00
_cell.angle_beta   90.00
_cell.angle_gamma   90.00
#
_symmetry.space_group_name_H-M   'P 1'
#
loop_
_entity.id
_entity.type
_entity.pdbx_description
1 polymer ?
#
loop_
_entity_poly.entity_id
_entity_poly.type
_entity_poly.pdbx_seq_one_letter_code
_entity_poly.pdbx_strand_id
1 'polypeptide(L)'
;MAIVEKMTEELFIKRFKEVRTSQFSDAALSEIFNYYNDLEENLEFDPVAICCEWTEYSYGDLKNEYGWIMDSEEFEDIDFIDELRDRTVLLERAGIFIIMDF
;
A
#
# COMPACT_ATOMS: atom_id res chain seq x y z
N MET A 1 35.35 1.16 -1.80
CA MET A 1 34.49 0.44 -0.86
C MET A 1 33.35 1.37 -0.51
N ALA A 2 32.17 1.13 -1.06
CA ALA A 2 30.97 1.87 -0.67
C ALA A 2 30.34 1.16 0.53
N ILE A 3 29.94 1.91 1.54
CA ILE A 3 29.06 1.38 2.59
C ILE A 3 27.67 1.38 1.96
N VAL A 4 27.11 0.19 1.70
CA VAL A 4 25.73 0.05 1.27
C VAL A 4 24.90 -0.03 2.56
N GLU A 5 24.18 1.03 2.88
CA GLU A 5 23.27 1.05 4.02
C GLU A 5 22.00 0.29 3.63
N LYS A 6 21.70 -0.82 4.31
CA LYS A 6 20.44 -1.55 4.10
C LYS A 6 19.28 -0.64 4.50
N MET A 7 18.28 -0.52 3.65
CA MET A 7 17.07 0.23 3.98
C MET A 7 16.36 -0.44 5.16
N THR A 8 16.15 0.30 6.25
CA THR A 8 15.32 -0.13 7.38
C THR A 8 13.94 0.53 7.29
N GLU A 9 12.94 -0.07 7.92
CA GLU A 9 11.57 0.47 7.97
C GLU A 9 11.55 1.92 8.51
N GLU A 10 12.24 2.17 9.63
CA GLU A 10 12.32 3.51 10.23
C GLU A 10 12.93 4.55 9.26
N LEU A 11 13.99 4.17 8.53
CA LEU A 11 14.63 5.04 7.56
C LEU A 11 13.75 5.27 6.34
N PHE A 12 13.06 4.23 5.88
CA PHE A 12 12.10 4.30 4.77
C PHE A 12 10.98 5.29 5.10
N ILE A 13 10.28 5.11 6.24
CA ILE A 13 9.19 6.00 6.67
C ILE A 13 9.67 7.43 6.81
N LYS A 14 10.81 7.63 7.49
CA LYS A 14 11.39 8.96 7.69
C LYS A 14 11.68 9.65 6.35
N ARG A 15 12.38 8.98 5.43
CA ARG A 15 12.72 9.55 4.12
C ARG A 15 11.47 9.84 3.31
N PHE A 16 10.48 8.95 3.32
CA PHE A 16 9.22 9.16 2.59
C PHE A 16 8.50 10.42 3.08
N LYS A 17 8.42 10.64 4.41
CA LYS A 17 7.81 11.84 4.99
C LYS A 17 8.57 13.13 4.68
N GLU A 18 9.88 13.06 4.46
CA GLU A 18 10.69 14.21 4.05
C GLU A 18 10.40 14.66 2.60
N VAL A 19 10.05 13.74 1.70
CA VAL A 19 9.83 14.03 0.26
C VAL A 19 8.36 14.05 -0.17
N ARG A 20 7.48 13.36 0.57
CA ARG A 20 6.06 13.10 0.28
C ARG A 20 5.24 13.09 1.58
N THR A 21 5.29 14.21 2.30
CA THR A 21 4.87 14.36 3.70
C THR A 21 3.48 13.84 4.06
N SER A 22 2.51 13.93 3.16
CA SER A 22 1.11 13.57 3.41
C SER A 22 0.55 12.54 2.43
N GLN A 23 1.40 11.87 1.64
CA GLN A 23 0.91 10.92 0.64
C GLN A 23 0.34 9.65 1.30
N PHE A 24 1.06 9.14 2.31
CA PHE A 24 0.70 7.93 3.02
C PHE A 24 0.80 8.15 4.53
N SER A 25 -0.02 7.42 5.29
CA SER A 25 0.13 7.27 6.72
C SER A 25 1.35 6.40 7.06
N ASP A 26 1.78 6.46 8.32
CA ASP A 26 2.92 5.65 8.78
C ASP A 26 2.59 4.16 8.72
N ALA A 27 1.33 3.80 8.99
CA ALA A 27 0.83 2.43 8.88
C ALA A 27 0.90 1.91 7.42
N ALA A 28 0.54 2.75 6.45
CA ALA A 28 0.63 2.38 5.03
C ALA A 28 2.09 2.21 4.61
N LEU A 29 2.97 3.13 5.00
CA LEU A 29 4.40 3.04 4.69
C LEU A 29 5.06 1.80 5.30
N SER A 30 4.66 1.38 6.51
CA SER A 30 5.12 0.13 7.10
C SER A 30 4.72 -1.09 6.27
N GLU A 31 3.47 -1.17 5.79
CA GLU A 31 3.04 -2.30 4.95
C GLU A 31 3.70 -2.32 3.58
N ILE A 32 3.85 -1.15 2.95
CA ILE A 32 4.55 -1.04 1.67
C ILE A 32 6.00 -1.51 1.83
N PHE A 33 6.68 -1.11 2.92
CA PHE A 33 8.04 -1.57 3.21
C PHE A 33 8.11 -3.09 3.38
N ASN A 34 7.19 -3.67 4.17
CA ASN A 34 7.13 -5.11 4.38
C ASN A 34 6.89 -5.86 3.07
N TYR A 35 5.95 -5.40 2.24
CA TYR A 35 5.64 -5.98 0.94
C TYR A 35 6.90 -6.07 0.05
N TYR A 36 7.61 -4.97 -0.14
CA TYR A 36 8.80 -5.03 -0.99
C TYR A 36 9.97 -5.78 -0.36
N ASN A 37 10.15 -5.70 0.96
CA ASN A 37 11.22 -6.42 1.65
C ASN A 37 10.99 -7.95 1.63
N ASP A 38 9.74 -8.40 1.51
CA ASP A 38 9.40 -9.82 1.31
C ASP A 38 9.65 -10.28 -0.14
N LEU A 39 9.57 -9.38 -1.12
CA LEU A 39 9.84 -9.66 -2.53
C LEU A 39 11.34 -9.60 -2.87
N GLU A 40 12.06 -8.63 -2.31
CA GLU A 40 13.44 -8.34 -2.65
C GLU A 40 14.30 -8.08 -1.40
N GLU A 41 15.50 -8.67 -1.36
CA GLU A 41 16.41 -8.54 -0.22
C GLU A 41 16.97 -7.10 -0.05
N ASN A 42 16.95 -6.31 -1.13
CA ASN A 42 17.46 -4.94 -1.18
C ASN A 42 16.44 -4.00 -1.83
N LEU A 43 15.51 -3.48 -1.03
CA LEU A 43 14.56 -2.47 -1.47
C LEU A 43 15.27 -1.22 -2.03
N GLU A 44 15.03 -0.92 -3.30
CA GLU A 44 15.37 0.38 -3.89
C GLU A 44 14.34 1.43 -3.45
N PHE A 45 14.80 2.54 -2.88
CA PHE A 45 13.90 3.62 -2.47
C PHE A 45 13.58 4.55 -3.65
N ASP A 46 12.46 4.28 -4.32
CA ASP A 46 11.86 5.17 -5.30
C ASP A 46 10.48 5.68 -4.83
N PRO A 47 10.42 6.84 -4.15
CA PRO A 47 9.17 7.38 -3.66
C PRO A 47 8.25 7.88 -4.78
N VAL A 48 8.74 8.08 -6.01
CA VAL A 48 7.89 8.47 -7.14
C VAL A 48 7.15 7.25 -7.66
N ALA A 49 7.87 6.16 -7.92
CA ALA A 49 7.27 4.89 -8.35
C ALA A 49 6.24 4.41 -7.32
N ILE A 50 6.58 4.42 -6.03
CA ILE A 50 5.66 4.00 -4.96
C ILE A 50 4.38 4.85 -4.93
N CYS A 51 4.48 6.17 -5.11
CA CYS A 51 3.30 7.04 -5.21
C CYS A 51 2.45 6.79 -6.46
N CYS A 52 3.06 6.27 -7.54
CA CYS A 52 2.34 5.93 -8.77
C CYS A 52 1.71 4.55 -8.71
N GLU A 53 2.32 3.62 -7.97
CA GLU A 53 1.87 2.24 -7.86
C GLU A 53 0.86 2.04 -6.74
N TRP A 54 0.90 2.83 -5.67
CA TRP A 54 0.07 2.58 -4.49
C TRP A 54 -0.84 3.75 -4.13
N THR A 55 -2.06 3.40 -3.71
CA THR A 55 -3.01 4.35 -3.13
C THR A 55 -3.55 3.83 -1.80
N GLU A 56 -3.57 4.70 -0.79
CA GLU A 56 -4.16 4.42 0.52
C GLU A 56 -5.62 4.87 0.59
N TYR A 57 -6.49 4.00 1.08
CA TYR A 57 -7.91 4.22 1.24
C TYR A 57 -8.38 3.93 2.67
N SER A 58 -9.35 4.71 3.14
CA SER A 58 -10.24 4.25 4.19
C SER A 58 -11.20 3.18 3.63
N TYR A 59 -11.81 2.36 4.47
CA TYR A 59 -12.79 1.37 3.99
C TYR A 59 -13.94 2.01 3.19
N GLY A 60 -14.43 3.18 3.64
CA GLY A 60 -15.52 3.89 2.98
C GLY A 60 -15.11 4.41 1.59
N ASP A 61 -13.91 4.98 1.48
CA ASP A 61 -13.39 5.47 0.20
C ASP A 61 -13.10 4.31 -0.75
N LEU A 62 -12.54 3.21 -0.23
CA LEU A 62 -12.30 1.98 -0.99
C LEU A 62 -13.60 1.43 -1.60
N LYS A 63 -14.66 1.34 -0.79
CA LYS A 63 -15.97 0.86 -1.26
C LYS A 63 -16.59 1.82 -2.27
N ASN A 64 -16.40 3.13 -2.12
CA ASN A 64 -16.87 4.09 -3.10
C ASN A 64 -16.14 3.97 -4.44
N GLU A 65 -14.83 3.72 -4.41
CA GLU A 65 -13.99 3.65 -5.60
C GLU A 65 -14.12 2.30 -6.35
N TYR A 66 -14.16 1.18 -5.62
CA TYR A 66 -14.14 -0.17 -6.22
C TYR A 66 -15.42 -0.97 -5.99
N GLY A 67 -16.42 -0.46 -5.26
CA GLY A 67 -17.64 -1.23 -4.97
C GLY A 67 -18.40 -1.69 -6.22
N TRP A 68 -18.15 -1.07 -7.38
CA TRP A 68 -18.70 -1.46 -8.68
C TRP A 68 -18.21 -2.82 -9.19
N ILE A 69 -17.14 -3.40 -8.61
CA ILE A 69 -16.67 -4.75 -9.00
C ILE A 69 -17.65 -5.85 -8.57
N MET A 70 -18.54 -5.55 -7.63
CA MET A 70 -19.52 -6.48 -7.12
C MET A 70 -20.74 -6.49 -8.03
N ASP A 71 -21.16 -7.68 -8.48
CA ASP A 71 -22.33 -7.86 -9.34
C ASP A 71 -23.67 -7.60 -8.62
N SER A 72 -23.65 -7.52 -7.28
CA SER A 72 -24.80 -7.26 -6.42
C SER A 72 -24.63 -5.93 -5.70
N GLU A 73 -25.73 -5.19 -5.48
CA GLU A 73 -25.72 -3.99 -4.62
C GLU A 73 -25.65 -4.35 -3.12
N GLU A 74 -26.04 -5.58 -2.78
CA GLU A 74 -25.92 -6.15 -1.43
C GLU A 74 -24.86 -7.27 -1.47
N PHE A 75 -23.72 -7.03 -0.82
CA PHE A 75 -22.65 -7.99 -0.64
C PHE A 75 -22.09 -7.90 0.78
N GLU A 76 -21.55 -9.00 1.29
CA GLU A 76 -20.82 -8.99 2.56
C GLU A 76 -19.44 -8.33 2.36
N ASP A 77 -18.96 -7.62 3.38
CA ASP A 77 -17.66 -6.93 3.30
C ASP A 77 -16.52 -7.91 2.99
N ILE A 78 -16.61 -9.17 3.45
CA ILE A 78 -15.60 -10.20 3.17
C ILE A 78 -15.55 -10.57 1.69
N ASP A 79 -16.71 -10.69 1.03
CA ASP A 79 -16.79 -11.03 -0.39
C ASP A 79 -16.14 -9.93 -1.25
N PHE A 80 -16.33 -8.67 -0.87
CA PHE A 80 -15.73 -7.53 -1.56
C PHE A 80 -14.21 -7.48 -1.43
N ILE A 81 -13.69 -7.71 -0.22
CA ILE A 81 -12.24 -7.71 0.02
C ILE A 81 -11.57 -8.88 -0.71
N ASP A 82 -12.20 -10.04 -0.74
CA ASP A 82 -11.68 -11.20 -1.47
C ASP A 82 -11.69 -10.96 -2.99
N GLU A 83 -12.77 -10.41 -3.54
CA GLU A 83 -12.84 -10.04 -4.97
C GLU A 83 -11.78 -8.99 -5.35
N LEU A 84 -11.50 -8.02 -4.47
CA LEU A 84 -10.40 -7.07 -4.66
C LEU A 84 -9.04 -7.78 -4.71
N ARG A 85 -8.76 -8.68 -3.76
CA ARG A 85 -7.50 -9.43 -3.70
C ARG A 85 -7.28 -10.33 -4.92
N ASP A 86 -8.35 -10.82 -5.54
CA ASP A 86 -8.25 -11.62 -6.76
C ASP A 86 -7.86 -10.78 -7.99
N ARG A 87 -8.04 -9.46 -7.93
CA ARG A 87 -7.81 -8.53 -9.06
C ARG A 87 -6.61 -7.62 -8.88
N THR A 88 -6.21 -7.35 -7.64
CA THR A 88 -5.11 -6.46 -7.30
C THR A 88 -4.34 -6.97 -6.07
N VAL A 89 -3.18 -6.36 -5.82
CA VAL A 89 -2.48 -6.49 -4.54
C VAL A 89 -3.14 -5.54 -3.54
N LEU A 90 -3.80 -6.12 -2.54
CA LEU A 90 -4.41 -5.40 -1.42
C LEU A 90 -3.65 -5.67 -0.12
N LEU A 91 -3.06 -4.63 0.45
CA LEU A 91 -2.48 -4.64 1.80
C LEU A 91 -3.46 -4.02 2.79
N GLU A 92 -3.46 -4.48 4.03
CA GLU A 92 -4.34 -3.99 5.08
C GLU A 92 -3.59 -3.86 6.41
N ARG A 93 -3.73 -2.72 7.09
CA ARG A 93 -3.21 -2.54 8.45
C ARG A 93 -4.08 -1.59 9.24
N ALA A 94 -4.48 -1.97 10.46
CA ALA A 94 -5.19 -1.07 11.38
C ALA A 94 -6.42 -0.36 10.75
N GLY A 95 -7.13 -1.00 9.81
CA GLY A 95 -8.31 -0.46 9.14
C GLY A 95 -8.04 0.50 7.97
N ILE A 96 -6.79 0.67 7.55
CA ILE A 96 -6.43 1.28 6.27
C ILE A 96 -6.15 0.20 5.24
N PHE A 97 -6.42 0.52 3.98
CA PHE A 97 -6.25 -0.36 2.83
C PHE A 97 -5.28 0.29 1.85
N ILE A 98 -4.30 -0.47 1.36
CA ILE A 98 -3.35 0.02 0.36
C ILE A 98 -3.50 -0.87 -0.88
N ILE A 99 -3.90 -0.27 -1.99
CA ILE A 99 -4.11 -0.97 -3.27
C ILE A 99 -2.98 -0.62 -4.23
N MET A 100 -2.51 -1.64 -4.95
CA MET A 100 -1.63 -1.45 -6.10
C MET A 100 -2.48 -1.11 -7.34
N ASP A 101 -2.32 0.10 -7.87
CA ASP A 101 -2.97 0.58 -9.08
C ASP A 101 -2.05 0.35 -10.31
N PHE A 102 -2.57 -0.34 -11.34
CA PHE A 102 -1.87 -0.62 -12.61
C PHE A 102 -2.39 0.22 -13.78
#